data_AF-A0A7J0GS67-F1
#
_entry.id   AF-A0A7J0GS67-F1
#
_cell.length_a   1.000
_cell.length_b   1.000
_cell.length_c   1.000
_cell.angle_alpha   90.00
_cell.angle_beta   90.00
_cell.angle_gamma   90.00
#
_symmetry.space_group_name_H-M   'P 1'
#
loop_
_entity.id
_entity.type
_entity.pdbx_description
1 polymer ?
#
loop_
_entity_poly.entity_id
_entity_poly.type
_entity_poly.pdbx_seq_one_letter_code
_entity_poly.pdbx_strand_id
1 'polypeptide(L)' 'MGSSFTAILCSPRLGPAASKGCRRSMEKKVRTLRKLIPNSEFMGLDGLFREAAMHIRSLQMRVKAMQVMVDVLAGSDQ' A
#
# COMPACT_ATOMS: atom_id res chain seq x y z
N MET A 1 2.10 -21.19 13.95
CA MET A 1 2.90 -20.89 12.74
C MET A 1 2.94 -19.38 12.57
N GLY A 2 3.98 -18.69 13.05
CA GLY A 2 3.97 -17.23 13.14
C GLY A 2 5.34 -16.57 13.14
N SER A 3 6.35 -17.21 12.55
CA SER A 3 7.75 -16.75 12.64
C SER A 3 8.42 -16.49 11.29
N SER A 4 7.70 -16.58 10.17
CA SER A 4 8.32 -16.61 8.84
C SER A 4 8.44 -15.26 8.11
N PHE A 5 7.78 -14.20 8.56
CA PHE A 5 7.82 -12.90 7.87
C PHE A 5 8.94 -11.97 8.37
N THR A 6 9.39 -12.10 9.61
CA THR A 6 10.47 -11.25 10.17
C THR A 6 11.84 -11.59 9.58
N ALA A 7 12.05 -12.84 9.15
CA ALA A 7 13.32 -13.31 8.61
C ALA A 7 13.64 -12.76 7.21
N ILE A 8 12.62 -12.41 6.41
CA ILE A 8 12.80 -11.94 5.04
C ILE A 8 13.22 -10.46 4.99
N LEU A 9 12.80 -9.65 5.98
CA LEU A 9 13.10 -8.21 6.00
C LEU A 9 14.37 -7.85 6.80
N CYS A 10 14.85 -8.76 7.66
CA CYS A 10 16.00 -8.55 8.52
C CYS A 10 17.05 -9.65 8.28
N SER A 11 17.88 -9.45 7.24
CA SER A 11 19.11 -10.24 7.07
C SER A 11 20.00 -10.15 8.33
N PRO A 12 20.68 -11.23 8.75
CA PRO A 12 21.29 -11.36 10.08
C PRO A 12 22.62 -10.60 10.29
N ARG A 13 22.99 -9.63 9.44
CA ARG A 13 24.33 -8.99 9.51
C ARG A 13 24.42 -7.65 10.26
N LEU A 14 23.36 -7.18 10.93
CA LEU A 14 23.46 -5.95 11.73
C LEU A 14 22.91 -6.16 13.14
N GLY A 15 23.73 -5.77 14.13
CA GLY A 15 23.50 -5.98 15.56
C GLY A 15 22.21 -5.36 16.13
N PRO A 16 21.95 -5.58 17.44
CA PRO A 16 20.66 -5.33 18.10
C PRO A 16 20.14 -3.87 18.03
N ALA A 17 21.00 -2.89 17.73
CA ALA A 17 20.61 -1.50 17.51
C ALA A 17 19.95 -1.26 16.14
N ALA A 18 20.38 -1.97 15.09
CA ALA A 18 19.83 -1.82 13.73
C ALA A 18 18.42 -2.42 13.61
N SER A 19 18.16 -3.51 14.34
CA SER A 19 16.85 -4.17 14.39
C SER A 19 15.75 -3.24 14.95
N LYS A 20 16.07 -2.45 15.99
CA LYS A 20 15.14 -1.43 16.54
C LYS A 20 14.85 -0.30 15.55
N GLY A 21 15.84 0.10 14.76
CA GLY A 21 15.68 1.10 13.69
C GLY A 21 14.78 0.61 12.56
N CYS A 22 14.97 -0.64 12.12
CA CYS A 22 14.15 -1.26 11.08
C CYS A 22 12.67 -1.33 11.49
N ARG A 23 12.38 -1.78 12.71
CA ARG A 23 11.00 -1.89 13.20
C ARG A 23 10.29 -0.53 13.25
N ARG A 24 10.96 0.51 13.76
CA ARG A 24 10.40 1.88 13.77
C ARG A 24 10.14 2.42 12.36
N SER A 25 11.03 2.11 11.40
CA SER A 25 10.85 2.50 9.99
C SER A 25 9.64 1.80 9.37
N MET A 26 9.48 0.50 9.60
CA MET A 26 8.29 -0.25 9.17
C MET A 26 7.01 0.30 9.79
N GLU A 27 7.00 0.55 11.10
CA GLU A 27 5.85 1.12 11.81
C GLU A 27 5.44 2.48 11.20
N LYS A 28 6.41 3.34 10.87
CA LYS A 28 6.14 4.61 10.16
C LYS A 28 5.51 4.38 8.79
N LYS A 29 6.06 3.46 7.98
CA LYS A 29 5.51 3.14 6.65
C LYS A 29 4.09 2.59 6.73
N VAL A 30 3.82 1.68 7.68
CA VAL A 30 2.48 1.12 7.92
C VAL A 30 1.49 2.21 8.38
N ARG A 31 1.92 3.13 9.26
CA ARG A 31 1.09 4.28 9.66
C ARG A 31 0.76 5.19 8.47
N THR A 32 1.72 5.46 7.61
CA THR A 32 1.47 6.25 6.37
C THR A 32 0.49 5.52 5.47
N LEU A 33 0.66 4.20 5.26
CA LEU A 33 -0.25 3.43 4.43
C LEU A 33 -1.69 3.48 4.97
N ARG A 34 -1.90 3.34 6.28
CA ARG A 34 -3.24 3.45 6.88
C ARG A 34 -3.93 4.80 6.60
N LYS A 35 -3.16 5.89 6.58
CA LYS A 35 -3.71 7.22 6.27
C LYS A 35 -4.15 7.37 4.81
N LEU A 36 -3.55 6.57 3.90
CA LEU A 36 -3.85 6.63 2.47
C LEU A 36 -5.02 5.71 2.09
N ILE A 37 -5.26 4.65 2.86
CA ILE A 37 -6.27 3.63 2.51
C ILE A 37 -7.57 3.88 3.30
N PRO A 38 -8.71 4.04 2.61
CA PRO A 38 -10.00 4.25 3.27
C PRO A 38 -10.38 3.02 4.12
N ASN A 39 -11.11 3.24 5.22
CA ASN A 39 -11.64 2.20 6.11
C ASN A 39 -10.58 1.26 6.74
N SER A 40 -9.32 1.72 6.84
CA SER A 40 -8.20 0.85 7.23
C SER A 40 -7.73 0.99 8.69
N GLU A 41 -8.39 1.83 9.50
CA GLU A 41 -7.93 2.20 10.86
C GLU A 41 -7.81 1.00 11.80
N PHE A 42 -8.74 0.05 11.72
CA PHE A 42 -8.82 -1.11 12.64
C PHE A 42 -8.33 -2.43 12.03
N MET A 43 -7.84 -2.43 10.77
CA MET A 43 -7.42 -3.67 10.11
C MET A 43 -6.08 -4.20 10.61
N GLY A 44 -5.88 -5.53 10.60
CA GLY A 44 -4.54 -6.14 10.69
C GLY A 44 -3.67 -5.84 9.45
N LEU A 45 -2.41 -6.26 9.46
CA LEU A 45 -1.50 -6.01 8.31
C LEU A 45 -2.00 -6.66 7.02
N ASP A 46 -2.47 -7.91 7.08
CA ASP A 46 -2.96 -8.62 5.89
C ASP A 46 -4.19 -7.95 5.29
N GLY A 47 -5.12 -7.51 6.16
CA GLY A 47 -6.29 -6.73 5.76
C GLY A 47 -5.89 -5.39 5.14
N LEU A 48 -4.96 -4.66 5.77
CA LEU A 48 -4.44 -3.40 5.26
C LEU A 48 -3.81 -3.54 3.87
N PHE A 49 -3.00 -4.57 3.65
CA PHE A 49 -2.38 -4.80 2.34
C PHE A 49 -3.39 -5.20 1.28
N ARG A 50 -4.39 -6.02 1.63
CA ARG A 50 -5.49 -6.38 0.73
C ARG A 50 -6.29 -5.14 0.33
N GLU A 51 -6.69 -4.33 1.30
CA GLU A 51 -7.45 -3.11 1.07
C GLU A 51 -6.63 -2.11 0.24
N ALA A 52 -5.32 -2.02 0.50
CA ALA A 52 -4.42 -1.21 -0.32
C ALA A 52 -4.41 -1.66 -1.79
N ALA A 53 -4.32 -2.97 -2.05
CA ALA A 53 -4.35 -3.50 -3.41
C ALA A 53 -5.69 -3.22 -4.12
N MET A 54 -6.81 -3.38 -3.40
CA MET A 54 -8.13 -3.04 -3.94
C MET A 54 -8.27 -1.54 -4.21
N HIS A 55 -7.77 -0.70 -3.30
CA HIS A 55 -7.80 0.75 -3.45
C HIS A 55 -7.00 1.21 -4.68
N ILE A 56 -5.77 0.72 -4.85
CA ILE A 56 -4.94 0.99 -6.03
C ILE A 56 -5.68 0.58 -7.31
N ARG A 57 -6.28 -0.61 -7.35
CA ARG A 57 -7.05 -1.06 -8.52
C ARG A 57 -8.24 -0.15 -8.81
N SER A 58 -8.99 0.27 -7.79
CA SER A 58 -10.11 1.19 -7.96
C SER A 58 -9.69 2.56 -8.50
N LEU A 59 -8.54 3.08 -8.06
CA LEU A 59 -7.96 4.31 -8.58
C LEU A 59 -7.60 4.15 -10.06
N GLN A 60 -6.92 3.07 -10.41
CA GLN A 60 -6.55 2.77 -11.81
C GLN A 60 -7.77 2.68 -12.72
N MET A 61 -8.85 2.02 -12.27
CA MET A 61 -10.08 1.92 -13.05
C MET A 61 -10.77 3.28 -13.23
N ARG A 62 -10.78 4.12 -12.19
CA ARG A 62 -11.32 5.49 -12.28
C ARG A 62 -10.55 6.35 -13.29
N VAL A 63 -9.22 6.32 -13.24
CA VAL A 63 -8.37 7.06 -14.19
C VAL A 63 -8.64 6.58 -15.62
N LYS A 64 -8.72 5.26 -15.86
CA LYS A 64 -9.05 4.71 -17.18
C LYS A 64 -10.42 5.17 -17.68
N ALA A 65 -11.44 5.16 -16.81
CA ALA A 65 -12.77 5.64 -17.17
C ALA A 65 -12.77 7.13 -17.53
N MET A 66 -12.07 7.96 -16.76
CA MET A 66 -11.92 9.39 -17.06
C MET A 66 -11.18 9.62 -18.38
N GLN A 67 -10.15 8.83 -18.68
CA GLN A 67 -9.45 8.92 -19.96
C GLN A 67 -10.38 8.60 -21.14
N VAL A 68 -11.16 7.51 -21.04
CA VAL A 68 -12.15 7.16 -22.07
C VAL A 68 -13.17 8.26 -22.26
N MET A 69 -13.65 8.89 -21.18
CA MET A 69 -14.56 10.03 -21.27
C MET A 69 -13.93 11.22 -21.99
N VAL A 70 -12.68 11.55 -21.67
CA VAL A 70 -11.94 12.63 -22.35
C VAL A 70 -11.78 12.32 -23.84
N ASP A 71 -11.43 11.08 -24.19
CA ASP A 71 -11.23 10.68 -25.59
C ASP A 71 -12.54 10.77 -26.39
N VAL A 72 -13.66 10.35 -25.80
CA VAL A 72 -15.00 10.47 -26.42
C VAL A 72 -15.40 11.93 -26.62
N LEU A 73 -15.16 12.79 -25.61
CA LEU A 73 -15.48 14.21 -25.70
C LEU A 73 -14.58 14.92 -26.71
N ALA A 74 -13.29 14.61 -26.76
CA ALA A 74 -12.35 15.18 -27.72
C ALA A 74 -12.65 14.73 -29.16
N GLY A 75 -13.12 13.51 -29.37
CA GLY A 75 -13.54 13.01 -30.67
C GLY A 75 -14.90 13.52 -31.16
N SER A 76 -15.68 14.20 -30.30
CA SER A 76 -16.99 14.78 -30.65
C SER A 76 -16.91 16.25 -31.10
N ASP A 77 -15.71 16.86 -31.09
CA ASP A 77 -15.46 18.25 -31.51
C ASP A 77 -14.94 18.34 -32.97
N GLN A 78 -15.13 17.28 -33.77
CA GLN A 78 -14.79 17.20 -35.20
C GLN A 78 -16.03 16.96 -36.07
#